data_AF-A0A9Q5HXM0-F1
#
_entry.id   AF-A0A9Q5HXM0-F1
#
_cell.length_a   1.000
_cell.length_b   1.000
_cell.length_c   1.000
_cell.angle_alpha   90.00
_cell.angle_beta   90.00
_cell.angle_gamma   90.00
#
_symmetry.space_group_name_H-M   'P 1'
#
loop_
_entity.id
_entity.type
_entity.pdbx_description
1 polymer ?
#
loop_
_entity_poly.entity_id
_entity_poly.type
_entity_poly.pdbx_seq_one_letter_code
_entity_poly.pdbx_strand_id
1 'polypeptide(L)'
;MSSKGKESANEIPYELPWVEKYRPKTLDEIVGNSETIERLKVIARDGNCPHIIISGLPGIGKTTSIHCLAHQLLGDAYKEGVLELNASDERGIDVVRNKIKAFAQKKVTLPPGRHKIVILDEADSMTAGAQQALRRTMEIYSNTTRFALACNMSNKIIEPIQSRCAILRYAKLRDQEILKRLLEICEMEKVQYNDDGLTALIFTSEGDMRQAINNLQSTQSGFGFVSGDNVFKVCDQPHPILVQAMLRSCLKGDVNSAMEKLTELWDQGYSAVDIVVTIFRVVKTFDELPEYTKLEYIKEIGFTHMRVLEGVVGHHIILRLILAFDRASQAFSMADQSNATPSATPSWAAGLPEPLSAPEGITAETLAEFIKTGSKTSGKDYVVVDVRRTDFENYAIPGAINLPAQSFYPTRTGVVSVLSNIPLVIFHCQSCGSLTSRGRTVAAYYQDVLNEKGITTSKALYLEGGIKGWIEKYKDDGSLAIKL
;
A
#
# COMPACT_ATOMS: atom_id res chain seq x y z
N MET A 1 41.26 -60.98 24.59
CA MET A 1 41.45 -59.64 25.17
C MET A 1 40.98 -58.61 24.16
N SER A 2 40.26 -57.62 24.67
CA SER A 2 39.44 -56.62 23.98
C SER A 2 40.19 -55.78 22.93
N SER A 3 39.57 -55.55 21.78
CA SER A 3 39.76 -54.32 21.01
C SER A 3 38.38 -53.79 20.60
N LYS A 4 37.83 -52.91 21.43
CA LYS A 4 36.62 -52.12 21.17
C LYS A 4 36.80 -51.33 19.86
N GLY A 5 35.90 -51.58 18.90
CA GLY A 5 35.71 -50.73 17.74
C GLY A 5 35.12 -49.39 18.19
N LYS A 6 35.69 -48.30 17.66
CA LYS A 6 35.19 -46.94 17.81
C LYS A 6 33.82 -46.83 17.14
N GLU A 7 32.82 -46.42 17.92
CA GLU A 7 31.53 -45.95 17.41
C GLU A 7 31.78 -44.71 16.53
N SER A 8 31.27 -44.76 15.30
CA SER A 8 31.28 -43.67 14.32
C SER A 8 30.43 -42.52 14.82
N ALA A 9 30.97 -41.30 14.72
CA ALA A 9 30.31 -40.05 15.08
C ALA A 9 28.96 -39.89 14.34
N ASN A 10 27.94 -39.45 15.07
CA ASN A 10 26.63 -39.04 14.55
C ASN A 10 26.78 -37.99 13.44
N GLU A 11 26.57 -38.37 12.19
CA GLU A 11 26.33 -37.41 11.10
C GLU A 11 24.92 -36.82 11.30
N ILE A 12 24.84 -35.56 11.73
CA ILE A 12 23.59 -34.80 11.75
C ILE A 12 23.15 -34.66 10.29
N PRO A 13 21.97 -35.16 9.88
CA PRO A 13 21.49 -35.00 8.51
C PRO A 13 21.39 -33.52 8.16
N TYR A 14 21.97 -33.13 7.01
CA TYR A 14 21.82 -31.77 6.51
C TYR A 14 20.36 -31.53 6.11
N GLU A 15 19.61 -30.84 6.97
CA GLU A 15 18.23 -30.48 6.66
C GLU A 15 18.17 -29.16 5.88
N LEU A 16 17.52 -29.20 4.72
CA LEU A 16 17.27 -28.02 3.91
C LEU A 16 16.37 -27.02 4.67
N PRO A 17 16.69 -25.72 4.66
CA PRO A 17 15.82 -24.69 5.22
C PRO A 17 14.41 -24.78 4.64
N TRP A 18 13.39 -24.56 5.47
CA TRP A 18 11.98 -24.70 5.07
C TRP A 18 11.60 -23.75 3.94
N VAL A 19 12.26 -22.59 3.86
CA VAL A 19 12.13 -21.63 2.76
C VAL A 19 12.41 -22.26 1.39
N GLU A 20 13.40 -23.15 1.31
CA GLU A 20 13.76 -23.85 0.07
C GLU A 20 13.03 -25.18 -0.07
N LYS A 21 12.88 -25.94 1.03
CA LYS A 21 12.15 -27.22 1.09
C LYS A 21 10.71 -27.08 0.60
N TYR A 22 10.04 -26.00 1.01
CA TYR A 22 8.66 -25.67 0.66
C TYR A 22 8.55 -24.59 -0.42
N ARG A 23 9.61 -24.35 -1.20
CA ARG A 23 9.53 -23.44 -2.35
C ARG A 23 8.49 -23.99 -3.36
N PRO A 24 7.48 -23.18 -3.75
CA PRO A 24 6.48 -23.61 -4.73
C PRO A 24 7.12 -24.10 -6.03
N LYS A 25 6.64 -25.24 -6.54
CA LYS A 25 7.13 -25.85 -7.79
C LYS A 25 6.24 -25.53 -8.99
N THR A 26 4.98 -25.18 -8.74
CA THR A 26 3.98 -24.87 -9.76
C THR A 26 3.36 -23.50 -9.51
N LEU A 27 2.83 -22.87 -10.58
CA LEU A 27 2.12 -21.58 -10.45
C LEU A 27 0.84 -21.68 -9.60
N ASP A 28 0.31 -22.88 -9.37
CA ASP A 28 -0.88 -23.12 -8.55
C ASP A 28 -0.58 -23.09 -7.05
N GLU A 29 0.65 -23.41 -6.65
CA GLU A 29 1.12 -23.38 -5.25
C GLU A 29 1.51 -21.98 -4.78
N ILE A 30 1.62 -21.00 -5.70
CA ILE A 30 2.02 -19.64 -5.36
C ILE A 30 0.83 -18.91 -4.73
N VAL A 31 1.06 -18.37 -3.55
CA VAL A 31 0.05 -17.68 -2.75
C VAL A 31 0.18 -16.17 -2.91
N GLY A 32 -0.95 -15.49 -3.11
CA GLY A 32 -1.05 -14.04 -3.33
C GLY A 32 -0.89 -13.58 -4.78
N ASN A 33 -1.14 -12.29 -5.01
CA ASN A 33 -1.08 -11.66 -6.33
C ASN A 33 -1.85 -12.43 -7.42
N SER A 34 -3.05 -12.93 -7.09
CA SER A 34 -3.81 -13.90 -7.90
C SER A 34 -4.01 -13.46 -9.34
N GLU A 35 -4.33 -12.19 -9.58
CA GLU A 35 -4.49 -11.63 -10.93
C GLU A 35 -3.22 -11.78 -11.78
N THR A 36 -2.06 -11.48 -11.19
CA THR A 36 -0.77 -11.60 -11.89
C THR A 36 -0.43 -13.07 -12.15
N ILE A 37 -0.70 -13.95 -11.19
CA ILE A 37 -0.49 -15.40 -11.35
C ILE A 37 -1.40 -15.98 -12.44
N GLU A 38 -2.66 -15.55 -12.53
CA GLU A 38 -3.57 -15.95 -13.60
C GLU A 38 -3.06 -15.52 -14.98
N ARG A 39 -2.55 -14.29 -15.12
CA ARG A 39 -1.90 -13.83 -16.36
C ARG A 39 -0.69 -14.69 -16.71
N LEU A 40 0.14 -15.06 -15.74
CA LEU A 40 1.28 -15.96 -15.95
C LEU A 40 0.82 -17.36 -16.38
N LYS A 41 -0.29 -17.88 -15.83
CA LYS A 41 -0.88 -19.17 -16.23
C LYS A 41 -1.38 -19.13 -17.68
N VAL A 42 -2.00 -18.03 -18.12
CA VAL A 42 -2.39 -17.85 -19.52
C VAL A 42 -1.17 -17.87 -20.43
N ILE A 43 -0.13 -17.11 -20.09
CA ILE A 43 1.15 -17.10 -20.83
C ILE A 43 1.77 -18.50 -20.90
N ALA A 44 1.73 -19.26 -19.80
CA ALA A 44 2.26 -20.62 -19.74
C ALA A 44 1.50 -21.60 -20.67
N ARG A 45 0.20 -21.39 -20.87
CA ARG A 45 -0.63 -22.17 -21.79
C ARG A 45 -0.35 -21.81 -23.25
N ASP A 46 -0.39 -20.51 -23.56
CA ASP A 46 -0.26 -20.00 -24.93
C ASP A 46 1.17 -20.14 -25.48
N GLY A 47 2.18 -20.17 -24.60
CA GLY A 47 3.59 -20.34 -24.95
C GLY A 47 4.29 -19.07 -25.46
N ASN A 48 3.55 -18.10 -25.99
CA ASN A 48 4.11 -16.82 -26.45
C ASN A 48 4.37 -15.84 -25.29
N CYS A 49 5.40 -16.12 -24.49
CA CYS A 49 5.78 -15.28 -23.35
C CYS A 49 6.49 -14.00 -23.81
N PRO A 50 5.96 -12.78 -23.58
CA PRO A 50 6.71 -11.54 -23.81
C PRO A 50 7.95 -11.46 -22.91
N HIS A 51 8.83 -10.48 -23.12
CA HIS A 51 9.79 -10.15 -22.06
C HIS A 51 9.01 -9.64 -20.84
N ILE A 52 9.38 -10.08 -19.65
CA ILE A 52 8.65 -9.75 -18.41
C ILE A 52 9.58 -9.08 -17.40
N ILE A 53 9.06 -8.10 -16.68
CA ILE A 53 9.68 -7.53 -15.49
C ILE A 53 8.72 -7.78 -14.34
N ILE A 54 9.16 -8.51 -13.32
CA ILE A 54 8.42 -8.68 -12.07
C ILE A 54 9.03 -7.77 -11.02
N SER A 55 8.25 -6.78 -10.57
CA SER A 55 8.64 -5.77 -9.60
C SER A 55 7.82 -5.89 -8.32
N GLY A 56 8.47 -5.76 -7.17
CA GLY A 56 7.78 -5.65 -5.87
C GLY A 56 8.72 -5.93 -4.70
N LEU A 57 8.20 -5.84 -3.48
CA LEU A 57 8.96 -6.05 -2.24
C LEU A 57 9.62 -7.44 -2.13
N PRO A 58 10.63 -7.62 -1.28
CA PRO A 58 11.23 -8.94 -1.04
C PRO A 58 10.21 -9.95 -0.51
N GLY A 59 10.48 -11.24 -0.73
CA GLY A 59 9.72 -12.32 -0.09
C GLY A 59 8.29 -12.58 -0.58
N ILE A 60 7.81 -11.87 -1.61
CA ILE A 60 6.46 -12.03 -2.17
C ILE A 60 6.37 -13.03 -3.35
N GLY A 61 7.41 -13.82 -3.59
CA GLY A 61 7.39 -14.90 -4.60
C GLY A 61 7.82 -14.53 -6.03
N LYS A 62 8.47 -13.38 -6.26
CA LYS A 62 8.90 -12.94 -7.61
C LYS A 62 9.75 -13.97 -8.36
N THR A 63 10.89 -14.35 -7.78
CA THR A 63 11.82 -15.34 -8.34
C THR A 63 11.13 -16.68 -8.55
N THR A 64 10.39 -17.15 -7.54
CA THR A 64 9.60 -18.39 -7.59
C THR A 64 8.61 -18.40 -8.75
N SER A 65 7.88 -17.31 -8.99
CA SER A 65 6.94 -17.20 -10.11
C SER A 65 7.62 -17.33 -11.47
N ILE A 66 8.82 -16.75 -11.64
CA ILE A 66 9.58 -16.86 -12.88
C ILE A 66 10.05 -18.31 -13.10
N HIS A 67 10.56 -18.98 -12.07
CA HIS A 67 10.97 -20.37 -12.17
C HIS A 67 9.80 -21.31 -12.47
N CYS A 68 8.66 -21.12 -11.79
CA CYS A 68 7.45 -21.90 -12.04
C CYS A 68 6.95 -21.71 -13.48
N LEU A 69 6.94 -20.46 -13.97
CA LEU A 69 6.61 -20.14 -15.35
C LEU A 69 7.57 -20.84 -16.32
N ALA A 70 8.87 -20.76 -16.08
CA ALA A 70 9.88 -21.37 -16.94
C ALA A 70 9.80 -22.90 -16.95
N HIS A 71 9.53 -23.53 -15.80
CA HIS A 71 9.29 -24.97 -15.71
C HIS A 71 8.03 -25.38 -16.49
N GLN A 72 6.93 -24.66 -16.34
CA GLN A 72 5.70 -24.95 -17.08
C GLN A 72 5.84 -24.66 -18.59
N LEU A 73 6.71 -23.72 -18.96
CA LEU A 73 6.98 -23.38 -20.35
C LEU A 73 7.89 -24.40 -21.07
N LEU A 74 8.92 -24.89 -20.39
CA LEU A 74 9.99 -25.68 -21.02
C LEU A 74 9.97 -27.16 -20.62
N GLY A 75 9.32 -27.52 -19.53
CA GLY A 75 9.28 -28.90 -19.03
C GLY A 75 10.68 -29.48 -18.86
N ASP A 76 10.93 -30.61 -19.52
CA ASP A 76 12.24 -31.30 -19.49
C ASP A 76 13.38 -30.47 -20.09
N ALA A 77 13.06 -29.56 -21.03
CA ALA A 77 14.04 -28.67 -21.66
C ALA A 77 14.46 -27.49 -20.76
N TYR A 78 13.98 -27.41 -19.51
CA TYR A 78 14.31 -26.34 -18.58
C TYR A 78 15.83 -26.17 -18.41
N LYS A 79 16.58 -27.27 -18.21
CA LYS A 79 18.03 -27.22 -17.97
C LYS A 79 18.83 -26.65 -19.16
N GLU A 80 18.34 -26.85 -20.38
CA GLU A 80 19.04 -26.40 -21.59
C GLU A 80 18.53 -25.05 -22.11
N GLY A 81 17.26 -24.76 -21.84
CA GLY A 81 16.52 -23.60 -22.32
C GLY A 81 16.45 -22.43 -21.33
N VAL A 82 16.89 -22.61 -20.08
CA VAL A 82 16.95 -21.54 -19.06
C VAL A 82 18.39 -21.18 -18.73
N LEU A 83 18.68 -19.89 -18.72
CA LEU A 83 19.89 -19.33 -18.13
C LEU A 83 19.49 -18.43 -16.95
N GLU A 84 19.84 -18.86 -15.74
CA GLU A 84 19.69 -18.04 -14.54
C GLU A 84 20.99 -17.30 -14.25
N LEU A 85 20.87 -16.00 -14.00
CA LEU A 85 21.96 -15.16 -13.52
C LEU A 85 21.45 -14.33 -12.35
N ASN A 86 22.13 -14.45 -11.21
CA ASN A 86 21.95 -13.49 -10.14
C ASN A 86 22.75 -12.23 -10.46
N ALA A 87 22.06 -11.12 -10.70
CA ALA A 87 22.68 -9.89 -11.12
C ALA A 87 23.48 -9.20 -9.99
N SER A 88 23.37 -9.63 -8.73
CA SER A 88 24.23 -9.17 -7.63
C SER A 88 25.68 -9.63 -7.80
N ASP A 89 25.87 -10.84 -8.31
CA ASP A 89 27.16 -11.52 -8.35
C ASP A 89 27.85 -11.27 -9.69
N GLU A 90 27.07 -11.33 -10.78
CA GLU A 90 27.55 -11.18 -12.16
C GLU A 90 27.18 -9.81 -12.77
N ARG A 91 27.55 -8.72 -12.06
CA ARG A 91 27.21 -7.31 -12.38
C ARG A 91 27.85 -6.73 -13.66
N GLY A 92 28.84 -7.41 -14.21
CA GLY A 92 29.74 -6.89 -15.23
C GLY A 92 29.11 -6.79 -16.62
N ILE A 93 29.45 -5.73 -17.36
CA ILE A 93 29.05 -5.57 -18.77
C ILE A 93 29.51 -6.75 -19.65
N ASP A 94 30.62 -7.39 -19.28
CA ASP A 94 31.20 -8.51 -20.01
C ASP A 94 30.35 -9.78 -19.90
N VAL A 95 29.68 -10.01 -18.77
CA VAL A 95 28.75 -11.14 -18.61
C VAL A 95 27.58 -10.98 -19.59
N VAL A 96 27.04 -9.77 -19.71
CA VAL A 96 25.96 -9.48 -20.66
C VAL A 96 26.45 -9.65 -22.11
N ARG A 97 27.63 -9.13 -22.43
CA ARG A 97 28.18 -9.17 -23.79
C ARG A 97 28.60 -10.56 -24.25
N ASN A 98 29.05 -11.41 -23.33
CA ASN A 98 29.59 -12.72 -23.65
C ASN A 98 28.61 -13.83 -23.27
N LYS A 99 28.29 -14.01 -21.98
CA LYS A 99 27.50 -15.14 -21.46
C LYS A 99 26.04 -15.09 -21.95
N ILE A 100 25.36 -13.96 -21.75
CA ILE A 100 23.97 -13.79 -22.18
C ILE A 100 23.86 -13.84 -23.71
N LYS A 101 24.77 -13.17 -24.42
CA LYS A 101 24.79 -13.18 -25.88
C LYS A 101 25.07 -14.56 -26.46
N ALA A 102 26.04 -15.30 -25.92
CA ALA A 102 26.34 -16.66 -26.36
C ALA A 102 25.15 -17.60 -26.13
N PHE A 103 24.48 -17.48 -24.99
CA PHE A 103 23.26 -18.24 -24.72
C PHE A 103 22.12 -17.86 -25.67
N ALA A 104 21.92 -16.57 -25.95
CA ALA A 104 20.92 -16.11 -26.92
C ALA A 104 21.19 -16.63 -28.34
N GLN A 105 22.46 -16.80 -28.71
CA GLN A 105 22.88 -17.37 -30.00
C GLN A 105 22.81 -18.90 -30.08
N LYS A 106 22.92 -19.61 -28.95
CA LYS A 106 22.84 -21.08 -28.89
C LYS A 106 21.52 -21.57 -29.49
N LYS A 107 21.57 -22.47 -30.48
CA LYS A 107 20.36 -23.12 -31.00
C LYS A 107 19.95 -24.24 -30.04
N VAL A 108 18.71 -24.16 -29.56
CA VAL A 108 18.08 -25.19 -28.71
C VAL A 108 16.78 -25.57 -29.40
N THR A 109 16.54 -26.87 -29.57
CA THR A 109 15.33 -27.38 -30.20
C THR A 109 14.21 -27.38 -29.16
N LEU A 110 13.28 -26.43 -29.27
CA LEU A 110 12.14 -26.30 -28.37
C LEU A 110 10.83 -26.61 -29.12
N PRO A 111 9.76 -27.01 -28.40
CA PRO A 111 8.44 -27.17 -29.00
C PRO A 111 7.95 -25.89 -29.68
N PRO A 112 7.03 -26.00 -30.66
CA PRO A 112 6.48 -24.85 -31.37
C PRO A 112 5.92 -23.80 -30.40
N GLY A 113 6.28 -22.53 -30.60
CA GLY A 113 5.83 -21.41 -29.76
C GLY A 113 6.59 -21.24 -28.44
N ARG A 114 7.52 -22.14 -28.07
CA ARG A 114 8.34 -22.02 -26.86
C ARG A 114 9.71 -21.40 -27.19
N HIS A 115 10.18 -20.57 -26.27
CA HIS A 115 11.41 -19.78 -26.42
C HIS A 115 12.34 -20.05 -25.26
N LYS A 116 13.65 -19.87 -25.45
CA LYS A 116 14.60 -19.90 -24.34
C LYS A 116 14.31 -18.75 -23.38
N ILE A 117 14.62 -18.91 -22.10
CA ILE A 117 14.35 -17.90 -21.08
C ILE A 117 15.67 -17.54 -20.39
N VAL A 118 15.97 -16.25 -20.33
CA VAL A 118 17.04 -15.72 -19.49
C VAL A 118 16.40 -15.09 -18.27
N ILE A 119 16.70 -15.64 -17.09
CA ILE A 119 16.24 -15.13 -15.80
C ILE A 119 17.36 -14.26 -15.23
N LEU A 120 17.05 -12.99 -15.00
CA LEU A 120 17.93 -12.04 -14.32
C LEU A 120 17.29 -11.70 -12.98
N ASP A 121 17.76 -12.34 -11.90
CA ASP A 121 17.33 -11.97 -10.56
C ASP A 121 18.11 -10.75 -10.05
N GLU A 122 17.49 -9.97 -9.17
CA GLU A 122 18.02 -8.71 -8.66
C GLU A 122 18.50 -7.74 -9.76
N ALA A 123 17.73 -7.63 -10.84
CA ALA A 123 18.09 -6.82 -12.01
C ALA A 123 18.30 -5.33 -11.67
N ASP A 124 17.78 -4.85 -10.53
CA ASP A 124 18.02 -3.51 -10.02
C ASP A 124 19.45 -3.27 -9.49
N SER A 125 20.22 -4.34 -9.28
CA SER A 125 21.65 -4.29 -8.94
C SER A 125 22.57 -4.19 -10.18
N MET A 126 22.02 -4.30 -11.40
CA MET A 126 22.81 -4.16 -12.63
C MET A 126 23.25 -2.72 -12.88
N THR A 127 24.49 -2.55 -13.34
CA THR A 127 24.99 -1.25 -13.80
C THR A 127 24.22 -0.76 -15.04
N ALA A 128 24.04 0.55 -15.17
CA ALA A 128 23.37 1.14 -16.34
C ALA A 128 24.05 0.74 -17.67
N GLY A 129 25.38 0.62 -17.69
CA GLY A 129 26.13 0.16 -18.87
C GLY A 129 25.80 -1.28 -19.26
N ALA A 130 25.66 -2.19 -18.29
CA ALA A 130 25.23 -3.57 -18.53
C ALA A 130 23.79 -3.63 -19.07
N GLN A 131 22.89 -2.82 -18.51
CA GLN A 131 21.51 -2.72 -19.00
C GLN A 131 21.44 -2.17 -20.45
N GLN A 132 22.25 -1.16 -20.80
CA GLN A 132 22.33 -0.66 -22.18
C GLN A 132 22.83 -1.73 -23.16
N ALA A 133 23.80 -2.56 -22.75
CA ALA A 133 24.28 -3.68 -23.55
C ALA A 133 23.20 -4.77 -23.72
N LEU A 134 22.40 -5.01 -22.68
CA LEU A 134 21.32 -5.99 -22.68
C LEU A 134 20.22 -5.62 -23.69
N ARG A 135 19.86 -4.33 -23.77
CA ARG A 135 18.81 -3.81 -24.67
C ARG A 135 18.93 -4.36 -26.11
N ARG A 136 20.11 -4.24 -26.72
CA ARG A 136 20.32 -4.69 -28.13
C ARG A 136 20.17 -6.20 -28.27
N THR A 137 20.60 -6.95 -27.26
CA THR A 137 20.48 -8.42 -27.24
C THR A 137 19.01 -8.85 -27.15
N MET A 138 18.21 -8.15 -26.35
CA MET A 138 16.76 -8.40 -26.24
C MET A 138 16.04 -8.17 -27.56
N GLU A 139 16.39 -7.10 -28.29
CA GLU A 139 15.78 -6.80 -29.60
C GLU A 139 16.13 -7.86 -30.66
N ILE A 140 17.41 -8.14 -30.85
CA ILE A 140 17.91 -9.02 -31.94
C ILE A 140 17.43 -10.46 -31.76
N TYR A 141 17.37 -10.95 -30.52
CA TYR A 141 17.08 -12.36 -30.22
C TYR A 141 15.67 -12.60 -29.66
N SER A 142 14.76 -11.62 -29.77
CA SER A 142 13.37 -11.72 -29.29
C SER A 142 12.59 -12.92 -29.86
N ASN A 143 12.90 -13.33 -31.10
CA ASN A 143 12.29 -14.47 -31.78
C ASN A 143 12.71 -15.84 -31.20
N THR A 144 13.82 -15.93 -30.45
CA THR A 144 14.35 -17.21 -29.93
C THR A 144 14.53 -17.22 -28.42
N THR A 145 14.68 -16.04 -27.81
CA THR A 145 15.05 -15.87 -26.40
C THR A 145 14.19 -14.77 -25.77
N ARG A 146 13.52 -15.11 -24.68
CA ARG A 146 12.74 -14.22 -23.84
C ARG A 146 13.50 -13.94 -22.56
N PHE A 147 13.20 -12.81 -21.94
CA PHE A 147 13.93 -12.30 -20.77
C PHE A 147 12.92 -12.10 -19.65
N ALA A 148 13.24 -12.60 -18.47
CA ALA A 148 12.45 -12.44 -17.27
C ALA A 148 13.33 -11.79 -16.20
N LEU A 149 13.00 -10.55 -15.85
CA LEU A 149 13.77 -9.76 -14.90
C LEU A 149 12.98 -9.69 -13.59
N ALA A 150 13.59 -10.08 -12.47
CA ALA A 150 13.05 -9.83 -11.15
C ALA A 150 13.80 -8.65 -10.52
N CYS A 151 13.06 -7.69 -9.97
CA CYS A 151 13.64 -6.55 -9.27
C CYS A 151 12.78 -6.09 -8.10
N ASN A 152 13.40 -5.43 -7.13
CA ASN A 152 12.65 -4.79 -6.03
C ASN A 152 12.10 -3.44 -6.48
N MET A 153 12.94 -2.63 -7.11
CA MET A 153 12.58 -1.29 -7.58
C MET A 153 12.62 -1.22 -9.11
N SER A 154 11.46 -1.00 -9.73
CA SER A 154 11.37 -0.89 -11.19
C SER A 154 12.07 0.37 -11.74
N ASN A 155 12.20 1.42 -10.93
CA ASN A 155 12.84 2.70 -11.34
C ASN A 155 14.34 2.57 -11.63
N LYS A 156 15.02 1.55 -11.09
CA LYS A 156 16.44 1.27 -11.34
C LYS A 156 16.69 0.58 -12.68
N ILE A 157 15.63 0.10 -13.35
CA ILE A 157 15.72 -0.45 -14.70
C ILE A 157 15.56 0.69 -15.70
N ILE A 158 16.45 0.77 -16.69
CA ILE A 158 16.39 1.81 -17.72
C ILE A 158 15.10 1.70 -18.56
N GLU A 159 14.52 2.85 -18.90
CA GLU A 159 13.30 2.94 -19.72
C GLU A 159 13.35 2.17 -21.06
N PRO A 160 14.50 2.09 -21.78
CA PRO A 160 14.60 1.25 -22.98
C PRO A 160 14.34 -0.25 -22.74
N ILE A 161 14.65 -0.78 -21.56
CA ILE A 161 14.30 -2.17 -21.23
C ILE A 161 12.82 -2.24 -20.84
N GLN A 162 12.35 -1.32 -19.98
CA GLN A 162 10.96 -1.30 -19.52
C GLN A 162 9.95 -1.26 -20.68
N SER A 163 10.21 -0.42 -21.70
CA SER A 163 9.35 -0.30 -22.90
C SER A 163 9.24 -1.57 -23.74
N ARG A 164 10.13 -2.55 -23.56
CA ARG A 164 10.14 -3.83 -24.28
C ARG A 164 9.61 -5.00 -23.45
N CYS A 165 9.25 -4.74 -22.20
CA CYS A 165 8.81 -5.75 -21.25
C CYS A 165 7.40 -5.48 -20.74
N ALA A 166 6.62 -6.54 -20.52
CA ALA A 166 5.42 -6.48 -19.72
C ALA A 166 5.81 -6.32 -18.23
N ILE A 167 5.40 -5.22 -17.62
CA ILE A 167 5.68 -4.93 -16.21
C ILE A 167 4.57 -5.53 -15.36
N LEU A 168 4.93 -6.52 -14.54
CA LEU A 168 4.06 -7.17 -13.57
C LEU A 168 4.43 -6.68 -12.18
N ARG A 169 3.53 -5.94 -11.53
CA ARG A 169 3.75 -5.43 -10.17
C ARG A 169 3.13 -6.40 -9.17
N TYR A 170 3.95 -6.84 -8.22
CA TYR A 170 3.52 -7.65 -7.09
C TYR A 170 3.33 -6.74 -5.87
N ALA A 171 2.21 -6.92 -5.20
CA ALA A 171 1.90 -6.31 -3.91
C ALA A 171 2.37 -7.20 -2.76
N LYS A 172 2.40 -6.60 -1.55
CA LYS A 172 2.54 -7.35 -0.29
C LYS A 172 1.47 -8.42 -0.19
N LEU A 173 1.84 -9.56 0.40
CA LEU A 173 0.89 -10.61 0.69
C LEU A 173 -0.05 -10.18 1.81
N ARG A 174 -1.31 -10.57 1.71
CA ARG A 174 -2.32 -10.33 2.75
C ARG A 174 -2.12 -11.32 3.89
N ASP A 175 -2.52 -10.94 5.10
CA ASP A 175 -2.37 -11.78 6.30
C ASP A 175 -3.02 -13.16 6.14
N GLN A 176 -4.19 -13.23 5.50
CA GLN A 176 -4.90 -14.48 5.19
C GLN A 176 -4.11 -15.39 4.24
N GLU A 177 -3.38 -14.80 3.28
CA GLU A 177 -2.58 -15.51 2.30
C GLU A 177 -1.34 -16.13 2.96
N ILE A 178 -0.70 -15.40 3.88
CA ILE A 178 0.43 -15.87 4.67
C ILE A 178 -0.02 -16.98 5.62
N LEU A 179 -1.13 -16.76 6.34
CA LEU A 179 -1.69 -17.73 7.28
C LEU A 179 -1.96 -19.08 6.61
N LYS A 180 -2.59 -19.07 5.42
CA LYS A 180 -2.88 -20.28 4.66
C LYS A 180 -1.60 -21.11 4.42
N ARG A 181 -0.53 -20.46 3.96
CA ARG A 181 0.74 -21.15 3.67
C ARG A 181 1.45 -21.63 4.94
N LEU A 182 1.40 -20.86 6.03
CA LEU A 182 1.96 -21.27 7.31
C LEU A 182 1.26 -22.52 7.86
N LEU A 183 -0.08 -22.58 7.77
CA LEU A 183 -0.85 -23.74 8.20
C LEU A 183 -0.48 -25.00 7.41
N GLU A 184 -0.35 -24.90 6.08
CA GLU A 184 0.10 -26.01 5.24
C GLU A 184 1.47 -26.56 5.69
N ILE A 185 2.42 -25.68 6.01
CA ILE A 185 3.76 -26.07 6.49
C ILE A 185 3.68 -26.69 7.89
N CYS A 186 2.89 -26.11 8.80
CA CYS A 186 2.68 -26.65 10.14
C CYS A 186 2.09 -28.06 10.11
N GLU A 187 1.17 -28.35 9.19
CA GLU A 187 0.61 -29.69 9.00
C GLU A 187 1.63 -30.69 8.46
N MET A 188 2.45 -30.28 7.48
CA MET A 188 3.49 -31.14 6.88
C MET A 188 4.60 -31.50 7.88
N GLU A 189 5.03 -30.53 8.69
CA GLU A 189 6.10 -30.70 9.69
C GLU A 189 5.57 -31.13 11.08
N LYS A 190 4.23 -31.22 11.25
CA LYS A 190 3.55 -31.52 12.53
C LYS A 190 4.00 -30.60 13.67
N VAL A 191 4.08 -29.30 13.38
CA VAL A 191 4.44 -28.26 14.35
C VAL A 191 3.29 -28.05 15.34
N GLN A 192 3.61 -27.94 16.63
CA GLN A 192 2.65 -27.53 17.64
C GLN A 192 2.65 -26.00 17.75
N TYR A 193 1.46 -25.39 17.61
CA TYR A 193 1.30 -23.93 17.61
C TYR A 193 0.06 -23.50 18.39
N ASN A 194 0.06 -22.22 18.79
CA ASN A 194 -1.11 -21.48 19.27
C ASN A 194 -1.51 -20.40 18.25
N ASP A 195 -2.78 -20.01 18.24
CA ASP A 195 -3.31 -18.94 17.37
C ASP A 195 -2.57 -17.61 17.58
N ASP A 196 -2.19 -17.31 18.83
CA ASP A 196 -1.38 -16.14 19.17
C ASP A 196 0.02 -16.20 18.53
N GLY A 197 0.59 -17.41 18.42
CA GLY A 197 1.89 -17.62 17.77
C GLY A 197 1.84 -17.38 16.27
N LEU A 198 0.80 -17.87 15.60
CA LEU A 198 0.58 -17.60 14.17
C LEU A 198 0.33 -16.10 13.91
N THR A 199 -0.43 -15.44 14.79
CA THR A 199 -0.67 -14.00 14.71
C THR A 199 0.62 -13.20 14.89
N ALA A 200 1.48 -13.59 15.83
CA ALA A 200 2.79 -12.98 16.02
C ALA A 200 3.72 -13.18 14.81
N LEU A 201 3.70 -14.36 14.17
CA LEU A 201 4.46 -14.60 12.94
C LEU A 201 4.00 -13.69 11.80
N ILE A 202 2.70 -13.53 11.61
CA ILE A 202 2.15 -12.64 10.59
C ILE A 202 2.55 -11.19 10.87
N PHE A 203 2.41 -10.75 12.12
CA PHE A 203 2.78 -9.40 12.56
C PHE A 203 4.26 -9.08 12.33
N THR A 204 5.15 -10.04 12.59
CA THR A 204 6.60 -9.87 12.41
C THR A 204 7.06 -9.93 10.94
N SER A 205 6.25 -10.51 10.05
CA SER A 205 6.64 -10.78 8.66
C SER A 205 6.23 -9.68 7.67
N GLU A 206 5.31 -8.78 8.03
CA GLU A 206 4.92 -7.60 7.21
C GLU A 206 4.59 -7.85 5.72
N GLY A 207 4.08 -9.03 5.37
CA GLY A 207 3.80 -9.41 3.98
C GLY A 207 4.91 -10.19 3.28
N ASP A 208 6.02 -10.48 3.96
CA ASP A 208 7.14 -11.29 3.47
C ASP A 208 6.96 -12.77 3.88
N MET A 209 6.71 -13.64 2.89
CA MET A 209 6.53 -15.08 3.15
C MET A 209 7.83 -15.76 3.57
N ARG A 210 8.98 -15.32 3.04
CA ARG A 210 10.28 -15.91 3.36
C ARG A 210 10.60 -15.66 4.84
N GLN A 211 10.36 -14.45 5.31
CA GLN A 211 10.55 -14.09 6.71
C GLN A 211 9.60 -14.89 7.61
N ALA A 212 8.32 -15.03 7.23
CA ALA A 212 7.35 -15.81 7.99
C ALA A 212 7.78 -17.27 8.18
N ILE A 213 8.21 -17.93 7.11
CA ILE A 213 8.67 -19.32 7.16
C ILE A 213 9.97 -19.46 7.97
N ASN A 214 10.90 -18.51 7.82
CA ASN A 214 12.16 -18.52 8.56
C ASN A 214 11.93 -18.36 10.07
N ASN A 215 11.04 -17.43 10.46
CA ASN A 215 10.67 -17.21 11.86
C ASN A 215 9.95 -18.43 12.44
N LEU A 216 9.05 -19.07 11.66
CA LEU A 216 8.38 -20.30 12.06
C LEU A 216 9.39 -21.43 12.31
N GLN A 217 10.31 -21.66 11.36
CA GLN A 217 11.35 -22.70 11.49
C GLN A 217 12.26 -22.43 12.69
N SER A 218 12.67 -21.17 12.88
CA SER A 218 13.54 -20.77 13.99
C SER A 218 12.87 -20.95 15.35
N THR A 219 11.58 -20.59 15.44
CA THR A 219 10.77 -20.79 16.66
C THR A 219 10.60 -22.27 16.97
N GLN A 220 10.32 -23.09 15.95
CA GLN A 220 10.17 -24.52 16.13
C GLN A 220 11.48 -25.19 16.54
N SER A 221 12.60 -24.81 15.91
CA SER A 221 13.91 -25.39 16.21
C SER A 221 14.43 -24.96 17.58
N GLY A 222 14.11 -23.74 18.02
CA GLY A 222 14.54 -23.20 19.30
C GLY A 222 13.71 -23.68 20.50
N PHE A 223 12.38 -23.69 20.36
CA PHE A 223 11.47 -23.90 21.49
C PHE A 223 10.50 -25.08 21.32
N GLY A 224 10.39 -25.67 20.12
CA GLY A 224 9.51 -26.80 19.82
C GLY A 224 8.00 -26.50 19.81
N PHE A 225 7.59 -25.36 20.36
CA PHE A 225 6.21 -24.88 20.41
C PHE A 225 6.13 -23.42 19.98
N VAL A 226 5.24 -23.13 19.02
CA VAL A 226 5.07 -21.79 18.44
C VAL A 226 4.01 -21.01 19.23
N SER A 227 4.48 -20.20 20.19
CA SER A 227 3.67 -19.24 20.96
C SER A 227 4.07 -17.80 20.62
N GLY A 228 3.20 -16.82 20.91
CA GLY A 228 3.50 -15.41 20.71
C GLY A 228 4.81 -14.98 21.40
N ASP A 229 4.98 -15.36 22.67
CA ASP A 229 6.19 -15.06 23.44
C ASP A 229 7.46 -15.66 22.82
N ASN A 230 7.39 -16.90 22.35
CA ASN A 230 8.54 -17.56 21.73
C ASN A 230 8.89 -16.90 20.39
N VAL A 231 7.89 -16.52 19.60
CA VAL A 231 8.10 -15.82 18.32
C VAL A 231 8.77 -14.47 18.56
N PHE A 232 8.27 -13.65 19.48
CA PHE A 232 8.87 -12.33 19.76
C PHE A 232 10.28 -12.43 20.35
N LYS A 233 10.59 -13.49 21.11
CA LYS A 233 11.95 -13.78 21.60
C LYS A 233 12.91 -14.15 20.48
N VAL A 234 12.48 -14.96 19.51
CA VAL A 234 13.32 -15.35 18.36
C VAL A 234 13.55 -14.18 17.40
N CYS A 235 12.50 -13.38 17.17
CA CYS A 235 12.58 -12.22 16.29
C CYS A 235 13.29 -11.01 16.93
N ASP A 236 13.53 -11.06 18.24
CA ASP A 236 14.11 -9.99 19.05
C ASP A 236 13.41 -8.63 18.86
N GLN A 237 12.08 -8.64 18.91
CA GLN A 237 11.26 -7.43 18.74
C GLN A 237 10.48 -7.09 20.03
N PRO A 238 10.29 -5.80 20.33
CA PRO A 238 9.47 -5.37 21.46
C PRO A 238 8.06 -5.97 21.39
N HIS A 239 7.58 -6.50 22.52
CA HIS A 239 6.26 -7.11 22.58
C HIS A 239 5.15 -6.06 22.33
N PRO A 240 4.21 -6.29 21.38
CA PRO A 240 3.19 -5.30 21.03
C PRO A 240 2.32 -4.85 22.21
N ILE A 241 2.07 -5.74 23.17
CA ILE A 241 1.28 -5.42 24.38
C ILE A 241 1.92 -4.30 25.21
N LEU A 242 3.25 -4.31 25.38
CA LEU A 242 3.95 -3.25 26.14
C LEU A 242 3.82 -1.90 25.43
N VAL A 243 3.96 -1.91 24.11
CA VAL A 243 3.79 -0.71 23.27
C VAL A 243 2.34 -0.22 23.27
N GLN A 244 1.35 -1.10 23.20
CA GLN A 244 -0.07 -0.74 23.35
C GLN A 244 -0.36 -0.14 24.71
N ALA A 245 0.19 -0.73 25.78
CA ALA A 245 0.05 -0.22 27.14
C ALA A 245 0.68 1.17 27.28
N MET A 246 1.81 1.42 26.61
CA MET A 246 2.44 2.74 26.55
C MET A 246 1.56 3.76 25.81
N LEU A 247 1.02 3.40 24.64
CA LEU A 247 0.11 4.28 23.88
C LEU A 247 -1.17 4.62 24.65
N ARG A 248 -1.75 3.65 25.40
CA ARG A 248 -2.90 3.90 26.29
C ARG A 248 -2.55 4.88 27.42
N SER A 249 -1.33 4.83 27.96
CA SER A 249 -0.86 5.81 28.96
C SER A 249 -0.72 7.20 28.34
N CYS A 250 -0.18 7.32 27.12
CA CYS A 250 -0.11 8.58 26.38
C CYS A 250 -1.50 9.16 26.09
N LEU A 251 -2.50 8.33 25.77
CA LEU A 251 -3.88 8.78 25.54
C LEU A 251 -4.51 9.40 26.79
N LYS A 252 -4.20 8.84 27.97
CA LYS A 252 -4.69 9.33 29.27
C LYS A 252 -3.94 10.57 29.78
N GLY A 253 -2.88 11.01 29.09
CA GLY A 253 -2.00 12.09 29.54
C GLY A 253 -1.05 11.69 30.68
N ASP A 254 -0.89 10.40 30.95
CA ASP A 254 0.03 9.90 31.98
C ASP A 254 1.41 9.62 31.36
N VAL A 255 2.20 10.68 31.24
CA VAL A 255 3.54 10.66 30.66
C VAL A 255 4.51 9.81 31.49
N ASN A 256 4.39 9.81 32.82
CA ASN A 256 5.30 9.08 33.69
C ASN A 256 5.17 7.58 33.47
N SER A 257 3.94 7.05 33.48
CA SER A 257 3.68 5.63 33.21
C SER A 257 4.08 5.22 31.78
N ALA A 258 3.95 6.13 30.79
CA ALA A 258 4.40 5.86 29.43
C ALA A 258 5.94 5.80 29.35
N MET A 259 6.62 6.69 30.07
CA MET A 259 8.07 6.77 30.13
C MET A 259 8.68 5.56 30.83
N GLU A 260 8.08 5.08 31.92
CA GLU A 260 8.49 3.85 32.61
C GLU A 260 8.47 2.64 31.68
N LYS A 261 7.39 2.46 30.89
CA LYS A 261 7.28 1.37 29.91
C LYS A 261 8.30 1.49 28.78
N LEU A 262 8.64 2.71 28.37
CA LEU A 262 9.70 2.92 27.39
C LEU A 262 11.07 2.58 27.97
N THR A 263 11.34 2.98 29.21
CA THR A 263 12.59 2.65 29.89
C THR A 263 12.70 1.14 30.10
N GLU A 264 11.61 0.44 30.39
CA GLU A 264 11.58 -1.03 30.43
C GLU A 264 12.02 -1.66 29.09
N LEU A 265 11.50 -1.15 27.96
CA LEU A 265 11.93 -1.60 26.62
C LEU A 265 13.41 -1.28 26.35
N TRP A 266 13.89 -0.13 26.83
CA TRP A 266 15.28 0.29 26.67
C TRP A 266 16.24 -0.57 27.49
N ASP A 267 15.89 -0.88 28.73
CA ASP A 267 16.68 -1.69 29.66
C ASP A 267 16.74 -3.17 29.21
N GLN A 268 15.75 -3.63 28.45
CA GLN A 268 15.77 -4.93 27.77
C GLN A 268 16.77 -4.98 26.60
N GLY A 269 17.36 -3.85 26.22
CA GLY A 269 18.42 -3.78 25.20
C GLY A 269 17.92 -3.63 23.76
N TYR A 270 16.64 -3.34 23.55
CA TYR A 270 16.11 -3.12 22.21
C TYR A 270 16.70 -1.87 21.56
N SER A 271 16.99 -1.96 20.26
CA SER A 271 17.44 -0.81 19.48
C SER A 271 16.36 0.26 19.41
N ALA A 272 16.77 1.53 19.39
CA ALA A 272 15.86 2.64 19.15
C ALA A 272 15.07 2.49 17.84
N VAL A 273 15.69 1.89 16.81
CA VAL A 273 15.04 1.62 15.52
C VAL A 273 13.90 0.63 15.70
N ASP A 274 14.13 -0.48 16.40
CA ASP A 274 13.12 -1.52 16.61
C ASP A 274 11.96 -1.03 17.47
N ILE A 275 12.25 -0.22 18.49
CA ILE A 275 11.22 0.45 19.29
C ILE A 275 10.36 1.36 18.40
N VAL A 276 10.97 2.26 17.62
CA VAL A 276 10.23 3.21 16.78
C VAL A 276 9.42 2.50 15.70
N VAL A 277 9.98 1.48 15.03
CA VAL A 277 9.28 0.67 14.03
C VAL A 277 8.13 -0.10 14.65
N THR A 278 8.29 -0.62 15.87
CA THR A 278 7.19 -1.32 16.57
C THR A 278 6.09 -0.36 17.00
N ILE A 279 6.43 0.83 17.50
CA ILE A 279 5.46 1.89 17.80
C ILE A 279 4.66 2.25 16.54
N PHE A 280 5.33 2.44 15.39
CA PHE A 280 4.67 2.70 14.12
C PHE A 280 3.66 1.61 13.76
N ARG A 281 4.07 0.34 13.85
CA ARG A 281 3.22 -0.82 13.54
C ARG A 281 1.99 -0.89 14.42
N VAL A 282 2.18 -0.70 15.73
CA VAL A 282 1.08 -0.75 16.70
C VAL A 282 0.13 0.43 16.49
N VAL A 283 0.62 1.67 16.33
CA VAL A 283 -0.25 2.84 16.11
C VAL A 283 -1.12 2.68 14.86
N LYS A 284 -0.59 2.08 13.79
CA LYS A 284 -1.34 1.84 12.55
C LYS A 284 -2.54 0.91 12.76
N THR A 285 -2.40 -0.09 13.63
CA THR A 285 -3.42 -1.13 13.92
C THR A 285 -4.25 -0.82 15.17
N PHE A 286 -3.97 0.29 15.86
CA PHE A 286 -4.62 0.63 17.12
C PHE A 286 -5.94 1.36 16.89
N ASP A 287 -7.06 0.67 17.12
CA ASP A 287 -8.41 1.19 16.82
C ASP A 287 -8.96 2.14 17.89
N GLU A 288 -8.40 2.15 19.10
CA GLU A 288 -8.84 3.06 20.18
C GLU A 288 -8.45 4.54 19.93
N LEU A 289 -7.57 4.81 18.94
CA LEU A 289 -7.12 6.17 18.60
C LEU A 289 -8.00 6.82 17.52
N PRO A 290 -8.48 8.07 17.73
CA PRO A 290 -9.09 8.87 16.68
C PRO A 290 -8.17 9.01 15.46
N GLU A 291 -8.74 9.01 14.25
CA GLU A 291 -7.96 9.03 13.00
C GLU A 291 -7.04 10.26 12.90
N TYR A 292 -7.50 11.43 13.35
CA TYR A 292 -6.69 12.64 13.41
C TYR A 292 -5.47 12.48 14.32
N THR A 293 -5.66 12.02 15.57
CA THR A 293 -4.58 11.80 16.53
C THR A 293 -3.63 10.71 16.06
N LYS A 294 -4.16 9.65 15.42
CA LYS A 294 -3.37 8.58 14.79
C LYS A 294 -2.44 9.13 13.71
N LEU A 295 -2.93 10.03 12.86
CA LEU A 295 -2.11 10.68 11.82
C LEU A 295 -1.04 11.59 12.40
N GLU A 296 -1.34 12.38 13.42
CA GLU A 296 -0.33 13.20 14.12
C GLU A 296 0.73 12.32 14.81
N TYR A 297 0.32 11.21 15.42
CA TYR A 297 1.26 10.24 16.00
C TYR A 297 2.17 9.66 14.91
N ILE A 298 1.61 9.22 13.78
CA ILE A 298 2.38 8.69 12.65
C ILE A 298 3.39 9.74 12.12
N LYS A 299 3.00 11.01 12.06
CA LYS A 299 3.89 12.10 11.65
C LYS A 299 5.07 12.27 12.62
N GLU A 300 4.83 12.32 13.93
CA GLU A 300 5.89 12.43 14.94
C GLU A 300 6.80 11.20 14.99
N ILE A 301 6.23 10.00 14.79
CA ILE A 301 6.99 8.75 14.63
C ILE A 301 7.90 8.85 13.40
N GLY A 302 7.38 9.33 12.26
CA GLY A 302 8.16 9.52 11.04
C GLY A 302 9.36 10.46 11.24
N PHE A 303 9.15 11.61 11.89
CA PHE A 303 10.25 12.53 12.20
C PHE A 303 11.28 11.91 13.16
N THR A 304 10.83 11.16 14.14
CA THR A 304 11.71 10.47 15.08
C THR A 304 12.50 9.37 14.38
N HIS A 305 11.85 8.57 13.54
CA HIS A 305 12.49 7.52 12.77
C HIS A 305 13.58 8.07 11.85
N MET A 306 13.31 9.16 11.12
CA MET A 306 14.33 9.80 10.26
C MET A 306 15.55 10.24 11.08
N ARG A 307 15.36 10.86 12.24
CA ARG A 307 16.49 11.28 13.09
C ARG A 307 17.28 10.12 13.68
N VAL A 308 16.61 9.02 14.02
CA VAL A 308 17.29 7.80 14.46
C VAL A 308 18.16 7.25 13.32
N LEU A 309 17.64 7.25 12.08
CA LEU A 309 18.40 6.83 10.89
C LEU A 309 19.55 7.78 10.54
N GLU A 310 19.45 9.07 10.87
CA GLU A 310 20.54 10.05 10.77
C GLU A 310 21.65 9.83 11.82
N GLY A 311 21.47 8.88 12.75
CA GLY A 311 22.47 8.49 13.75
C GLY A 311 22.22 9.05 15.15
N VAL A 312 21.10 9.75 15.39
CA VAL A 312 20.74 10.24 16.73
C VAL A 312 19.98 9.14 17.49
N VAL A 313 20.73 8.20 18.09
CA VAL A 313 20.18 6.97 18.73
C VAL A 313 20.03 7.10 20.26
N GLY A 314 20.07 8.31 20.82
CA GLY A 314 19.99 8.49 22.28
C GLY A 314 18.58 8.24 22.84
N HIS A 315 18.48 7.68 24.05
CA HIS A 315 17.22 7.48 24.79
C HIS A 315 16.31 8.73 24.78
N HIS A 316 16.91 9.92 24.84
CA HIS A 316 16.23 11.21 24.76
C HIS A 316 15.37 11.43 23.50
N ILE A 317 15.69 10.77 22.39
CA ILE A 317 14.92 10.94 21.15
C ILE A 317 13.55 10.27 21.23
N ILE A 318 13.48 9.12 21.90
CA ILE A 318 12.24 8.38 22.09
C ILE A 318 11.43 9.00 23.25
N LEU A 319 12.11 9.53 24.27
CA LEU A 319 11.46 10.35 25.30
C LEU A 319 10.75 11.57 24.68
N ARG A 320 11.39 12.25 23.73
CA ARG A 320 10.77 13.34 22.98
C ARG A 320 9.53 12.88 22.22
N LEU A 321 9.54 11.67 21.66
CA LEU A 321 8.38 11.10 20.96
C LEU A 321 7.18 10.93 21.91
N ILE A 322 7.39 10.44 23.13
CA ILE A 322 6.32 10.33 24.14
C ILE A 322 5.74 11.71 24.48
N LEU A 323 6.59 12.70 24.69
CA LEU A 323 6.14 14.07 24.96
C LEU A 323 5.37 14.67 23.77
N ALA A 324 5.74 14.32 22.54
CA ALA A 324 5.02 14.75 21.35
C ALA A 324 3.64 14.09 21.27
N PHE A 325 3.52 12.81 21.63
CA PHE A 325 2.24 12.10 21.70
C PHE A 325 1.29 12.70 22.73
N ASP A 326 1.80 13.02 23.92
CA ASP A 326 1.00 13.67 24.96
C ASP A 326 0.49 15.05 24.50
N ARG A 327 1.36 15.88 23.90
CA ARG A 327 0.93 17.17 23.32
C ARG A 327 -0.13 17.02 22.24
N ALA A 328 0.01 16.03 21.36
CA ALA A 328 -0.98 15.76 20.32
C ALA A 328 -2.32 15.27 20.90
N SER A 329 -2.29 14.48 21.98
CA SER A 329 -3.50 14.07 22.72
C SER A 329 -4.17 15.23 23.45
N GLN A 330 -3.39 16.12 24.06
CA GLN A 330 -3.91 17.30 24.77
C GLN A 330 -4.52 18.33 23.79
N ALA A 331 -3.90 18.52 22.62
CA ALA A 331 -4.45 19.38 21.57
C ALA A 331 -5.84 18.90 21.11
N PHE A 332 -6.05 17.58 21.04
CA PHE A 332 -7.36 17.00 20.79
C PHE A 332 -8.33 17.21 21.97
N SER A 333 -7.91 16.94 23.21
CA SER A 333 -8.75 17.15 24.40
C SER A 333 -9.18 18.61 24.59
N MET A 334 -8.34 19.59 24.22
CA MET A 334 -8.67 21.01 24.27
C MET A 334 -9.65 21.40 23.14
N ALA A 335 -9.52 20.80 21.95
CA ALA A 335 -10.48 20.98 20.87
C ALA A 335 -11.85 20.36 21.20
N ASP A 336 -11.87 19.22 21.90
CA ASP A 336 -13.11 18.52 22.28
C ASP A 336 -13.85 19.25 23.43
N GLN A 337 -13.13 19.84 24.39
CA GLN A 337 -13.73 20.64 25.46
C GLN A 337 -14.39 21.95 24.99
N SER A 338 -13.98 22.49 23.83
CA SER A 338 -14.68 23.63 23.21
C SER A 338 -16.02 23.25 22.54
N ASN A 339 -16.32 21.95 22.43
CA ASN A 339 -17.55 21.41 21.81
C ASN A 339 -18.47 20.67 22.78
N ALA A 340 -18.28 20.79 24.10
CA ALA A 340 -19.10 20.08 25.08
C ALA A 340 -20.45 20.77 25.37
N THR A 341 -21.45 20.53 24.52
CA THR A 341 -22.85 20.33 24.96
C THR A 341 -23.35 18.99 24.41
N PRO A 342 -23.88 18.08 25.25
CA PRO A 342 -24.29 16.76 24.79
C PRO A 342 -25.71 16.82 24.24
N SER A 343 -25.88 17.20 22.97
CA SER A 343 -27.04 16.79 22.16
C SER A 343 -26.83 17.14 20.68
N ALA A 344 -27.04 16.13 19.82
CA ALA A 344 -26.93 16.11 18.37
C ALA A 344 -25.51 15.92 17.80
N THR A 345 -25.41 14.96 16.87
CA THR A 345 -24.26 14.62 16.03
C THR A 345 -23.43 15.87 15.68
N PRO A 346 -22.10 15.89 15.91
CA PRO A 346 -21.31 17.07 15.60
C PRO A 346 -21.49 17.43 14.13
N SER A 347 -21.91 18.68 13.88
CA SER A 347 -21.96 19.24 12.53
C SER A 347 -20.61 19.02 11.86
N TRP A 348 -20.59 18.60 10.60
CA TRP A 348 -19.36 18.44 9.81
C TRP A 348 -18.48 19.71 9.78
N ALA A 349 -19.07 20.87 10.12
CA ALA A 349 -18.40 22.17 10.19
C ALA A 349 -17.93 22.54 11.62
N ALA A 350 -18.05 21.65 12.61
CA ALA A 350 -17.61 21.91 13.98
C ALA A 350 -16.11 22.23 14.02
N GLY A 351 -15.74 23.43 14.46
CA GLY A 351 -14.37 23.93 14.50
C GLY A 351 -13.90 24.72 13.27
N LEU A 352 -14.74 24.91 12.24
CA LEU A 352 -14.45 25.80 11.11
C LEU A 352 -14.98 27.22 11.38
N PRO A 353 -14.31 28.29 10.91
CA PRO A 353 -14.81 29.66 11.06
C PRO A 353 -16.10 29.85 10.27
N GLU A 354 -17.00 30.70 10.74
CA GLU A 354 -18.24 31.00 10.01
C GLU A 354 -17.94 31.74 8.70
N PRO A 355 -18.60 31.37 7.58
CA PRO A 355 -18.40 32.06 6.31
C PRO A 355 -18.96 33.48 6.37
N LEU A 356 -18.29 34.43 5.69
CA LEU A 356 -18.67 35.84 5.67
C LEU A 356 -19.69 36.15 4.58
N SER A 357 -19.66 35.39 3.48
CA SER A 357 -20.52 35.60 2.32
C SER A 357 -21.80 34.76 2.37
N ALA A 358 -22.89 35.31 1.84
CA ALA A 358 -24.14 34.60 1.63
C ALA A 358 -24.38 34.39 0.12
N PRO A 359 -24.01 33.23 -0.46
CA PRO A 359 -24.21 32.97 -1.88
C PRO A 359 -25.71 32.82 -2.20
N GLU A 360 -26.07 33.10 -3.46
CA GLU A 360 -27.45 32.98 -3.96
C GLU A 360 -27.82 31.51 -4.29
N GLY A 361 -29.12 31.21 -4.18
CA GLY A 361 -29.68 29.92 -4.57
C GLY A 361 -30.04 29.88 -6.05
N ILE A 362 -29.94 28.69 -6.66
CA ILE A 362 -30.49 28.40 -7.99
C ILE A 362 -31.55 27.30 -7.87
N THR A 363 -32.68 27.48 -8.54
CA THR A 363 -33.77 26.51 -8.56
C THR A 363 -33.45 25.33 -9.49
N ALA A 364 -34.08 24.19 -9.23
CA ALA A 364 -33.89 22.97 -10.03
C ALA A 364 -34.36 23.15 -11.48
N GLU A 365 -35.39 23.96 -11.71
CA GLU A 365 -35.91 24.31 -13.03
C GLU A 365 -34.88 25.03 -13.89
N THR A 366 -34.24 26.07 -13.36
CA THR A 366 -33.24 26.86 -14.09
C THR A 366 -32.00 26.04 -14.43
N LEU A 367 -31.56 25.17 -13.53
CA LEU A 367 -30.44 24.26 -13.80
C LEU A 367 -30.84 23.17 -14.83
N ALA A 368 -32.06 22.66 -14.79
CA ALA A 368 -32.55 21.70 -15.77
C ALA A 368 -32.67 22.32 -17.17
N GLU A 369 -33.05 23.60 -17.27
CA GLU A 369 -33.05 24.35 -18.54
C GLU A 369 -31.64 24.44 -19.13
N PHE A 370 -30.60 24.71 -18.32
CA PHE A 370 -29.22 24.74 -18.81
C PHE A 370 -28.78 23.40 -19.43
N ILE A 371 -29.21 22.28 -18.82
CA ILE A 371 -28.87 20.94 -19.31
C ILE A 371 -29.68 20.59 -20.56
N LYS A 372 -30.98 20.88 -20.60
CA LYS A 372 -31.89 20.51 -21.70
C LYS A 372 -31.75 21.38 -22.94
N THR A 373 -31.57 22.68 -22.79
CA THR A 373 -31.49 23.61 -23.94
C THR A 373 -30.10 23.65 -24.57
N GLY A 374 -29.07 23.13 -23.90
CA GLY A 374 -27.67 23.25 -24.35
C GLY A 374 -27.16 24.69 -24.42
N SER A 375 -27.89 25.65 -23.82
CA SER A 375 -27.56 27.08 -23.84
C SER A 375 -26.26 27.42 -23.12
N LYS A 376 -25.80 26.53 -22.23
CA LYS A 376 -24.54 26.61 -21.51
C LYS A 376 -23.86 25.24 -21.49
N THR A 377 -22.54 25.20 -21.70
CA THR A 377 -21.76 23.96 -21.72
C THR A 377 -21.16 23.67 -20.34
N SER A 378 -21.42 22.46 -19.81
CA SER A 378 -20.81 22.00 -18.54
C SER A 378 -19.28 21.96 -18.65
N GLY A 379 -18.58 22.51 -17.65
CA GLY A 379 -17.13 22.64 -17.59
C GLY A 379 -16.54 23.88 -18.27
N LYS A 380 -17.34 24.65 -19.03
CA LYS A 380 -16.94 25.95 -19.61
C LYS A 380 -17.74 27.12 -19.02
N ASP A 381 -19.07 27.01 -19.03
CA ASP A 381 -19.97 28.08 -18.62
C ASP A 381 -20.49 27.89 -17.19
N TYR A 382 -20.65 26.63 -16.77
CA TYR A 382 -21.00 26.26 -15.40
C TYR A 382 -20.41 24.91 -15.00
N VAL A 383 -20.31 24.65 -13.70
CA VAL A 383 -19.97 23.34 -13.14
C VAL A 383 -20.83 23.06 -11.92
N VAL A 384 -21.26 21.80 -11.78
CA VAL A 384 -22.01 21.33 -10.63
C VAL A 384 -21.07 20.54 -9.72
N VAL A 385 -21.07 20.84 -8.43
CA VAL A 385 -20.21 20.21 -7.43
C VAL A 385 -21.07 19.51 -6.38
N ASP A 386 -20.92 18.19 -6.29
CA ASP A 386 -21.56 17.34 -5.31
C ASP A 386 -20.69 17.26 -4.04
N VAL A 387 -21.17 17.82 -2.94
CA VAL A 387 -20.43 17.85 -1.67
C VAL A 387 -20.79 16.70 -0.71
N ARG A 388 -21.50 15.68 -1.19
CA ARG A 388 -21.83 14.44 -0.44
C ARG A 388 -20.63 13.50 -0.36
N ARG A 389 -20.59 12.64 0.68
CA ARG A 389 -19.47 11.71 0.96
C ARG A 389 -19.83 10.25 0.70
N THR A 390 -20.82 9.72 1.43
CA THR A 390 -21.28 8.31 1.33
C THR A 390 -22.80 8.19 1.22
N ASP A 391 -23.48 9.31 1.41
CA ASP A 391 -24.91 9.53 1.33
C ASP A 391 -25.37 9.76 -0.12
N PHE A 392 -24.85 8.94 -1.03
CA PHE A 392 -25.34 8.85 -2.41
C PHE A 392 -26.69 8.13 -2.39
N GLU A 393 -27.79 8.87 -2.45
CA GLU A 393 -29.08 8.30 -2.83
C GLU A 393 -29.02 7.89 -4.30
N ASN A 394 -28.36 6.77 -4.67
CA ASN A 394 -28.36 6.07 -5.97
C ASN A 394 -28.41 6.92 -7.27
N TYR A 395 -28.15 8.22 -7.22
CA TYR A 395 -28.42 9.20 -8.26
C TYR A 395 -27.43 10.37 -8.17
N ALA A 396 -26.96 10.82 -9.33
CA ALA A 396 -26.09 11.98 -9.53
C ALA A 396 -26.63 12.87 -10.66
N ILE A 397 -26.28 14.16 -10.59
CA ILE A 397 -26.52 15.09 -11.70
C ILE A 397 -25.46 14.84 -12.78
N PRO A 398 -25.85 14.67 -14.06
CA PRO A 398 -24.91 14.50 -15.16
C PRO A 398 -23.81 15.58 -15.18
N GLY A 399 -22.54 15.16 -15.22
CA GLY A 399 -21.40 16.07 -15.27
C GLY A 399 -21.03 16.75 -13.94
N ALA A 400 -21.65 16.35 -12.83
CA ALA A 400 -21.26 16.83 -11.51
C ALA A 400 -19.91 16.24 -11.05
N ILE A 401 -19.08 17.07 -10.41
CA ILE A 401 -17.81 16.65 -9.81
C ILE A 401 -18.04 16.40 -8.32
N ASN A 402 -17.61 15.26 -7.80
CA ASN A 402 -17.69 14.98 -6.37
C ASN A 402 -16.51 15.59 -5.60
N LEU A 403 -16.81 16.50 -4.68
CA LEU A 403 -15.85 17.14 -3.77
C LEU A 403 -16.45 17.19 -2.35
N PRO A 404 -16.19 16.18 -1.51
CA PRO A 404 -16.79 16.09 -0.18
C PRO A 404 -16.55 17.33 0.67
N ALA A 405 -17.60 17.79 1.37
CA ALA A 405 -17.56 19.02 2.17
C ALA A 405 -16.42 19.05 3.21
N GLN A 406 -16.09 17.89 3.81
CA GLN A 406 -15.06 17.77 4.85
C GLN A 406 -13.64 18.04 4.32
N SER A 407 -13.38 17.70 3.05
CA SER A 407 -12.09 17.97 2.40
C SER A 407 -12.00 19.39 1.85
N PHE A 408 -13.12 20.07 1.65
CA PHE A 408 -13.16 21.34 0.92
C PHE A 408 -12.39 22.46 1.64
N TYR A 409 -12.63 22.67 2.94
CA TYR A 409 -12.01 23.79 3.66
C TYR A 409 -10.47 23.72 3.69
N PRO A 410 -9.83 22.56 3.97
CA PRO A 410 -8.37 22.41 3.84
C PRO A 410 -7.85 22.67 2.41
N THR A 411 -8.61 22.29 1.38
CA THR A 411 -8.18 22.41 -0.03
C THR A 411 -8.69 23.66 -0.75
N ARG A 412 -9.39 24.57 -0.05
CA ARG A 412 -10.17 25.67 -0.64
C ARG A 412 -9.37 26.55 -1.60
N THR A 413 -8.10 26.82 -1.28
CA THR A 413 -7.21 27.63 -2.10
C THR A 413 -6.86 26.97 -3.43
N GLY A 414 -6.64 25.64 -3.41
CA GLY A 414 -6.38 24.82 -4.59
C GLY A 414 -7.62 24.65 -5.46
N VAL A 415 -8.77 24.34 -4.84
CA VAL A 415 -10.05 24.19 -5.56
C VAL A 415 -10.44 25.49 -6.26
N VAL A 416 -10.30 26.64 -5.60
CA VAL A 416 -10.55 27.95 -6.22
C VAL A 416 -9.60 28.20 -7.40
N SER A 417 -8.32 27.84 -7.29
CA SER A 417 -7.37 28.05 -8.40
C SER A 417 -7.72 27.27 -9.68
N VAL A 418 -8.43 26.15 -9.55
CA VAL A 418 -8.86 25.32 -10.68
C VAL A 418 -10.21 25.81 -11.21
N LEU A 419 -11.17 26.06 -10.32
CA LEU A 419 -12.55 26.35 -10.69
C LEU A 419 -12.82 27.84 -11.01
N SER A 420 -11.92 28.77 -10.64
CA SER A 420 -12.11 30.22 -10.86
C SER A 420 -12.19 30.63 -12.34
N ASN A 421 -11.73 29.75 -13.24
CA ASN A 421 -11.83 29.96 -14.69
C ASN A 421 -13.25 29.71 -15.23
N ILE A 422 -14.15 29.10 -14.43
CA ILE A 422 -15.53 28.81 -14.80
C ILE A 422 -16.43 29.91 -14.22
N PRO A 423 -17.32 30.54 -15.02
CA PRO A 423 -18.15 31.65 -14.56
C PRO A 423 -19.13 31.29 -13.44
N LEU A 424 -19.69 30.08 -13.44
CA LEU A 424 -20.70 29.66 -12.48
C LEU A 424 -20.34 28.32 -11.82
N VAL A 425 -20.22 28.31 -10.49
CA VAL A 425 -19.94 27.10 -9.71
C VAL A 425 -21.13 26.83 -8.78
N ILE A 426 -21.82 25.72 -9.00
CA ILE A 426 -23.07 25.38 -8.30
C ILE A 426 -22.81 24.22 -7.34
N PHE A 427 -22.98 24.44 -6.04
CA PHE A 427 -22.79 23.41 -5.02
C PHE A 427 -24.12 22.79 -4.59
N HIS A 428 -24.15 21.48 -4.40
CA HIS A 428 -25.32 20.80 -3.84
C HIS A 428 -24.94 19.72 -2.84
N CYS A 429 -25.86 19.45 -1.92
CA CYS A 429 -25.77 18.32 -0.99
C CYS A 429 -27.10 17.57 -0.96
N GLN A 430 -27.31 16.75 0.08
CA GLN A 430 -28.53 15.94 0.20
C GLN A 430 -29.82 16.78 0.28
N SER A 431 -29.79 17.86 1.06
CA SER A 431 -30.85 18.85 1.11
C SER A 431 -30.23 20.20 1.48
N CYS A 432 -30.49 21.23 0.68
CA CYS A 432 -29.98 22.58 0.89
C CYS A 432 -31.01 23.52 1.55
N GLY A 433 -31.99 22.98 2.29
CA GLY A 433 -33.09 23.77 2.87
C GLY A 433 -32.75 24.56 4.14
N SER A 434 -31.67 24.21 4.83
CA SER A 434 -31.22 24.89 6.06
C SER A 434 -30.06 25.86 5.79
N LEU A 435 -29.98 26.94 6.58
CA LEU A 435 -28.82 27.84 6.66
C LEU A 435 -27.51 27.10 6.97
N THR A 436 -27.59 25.96 7.65
CA THR A 436 -26.46 25.10 8.04
C THR A 436 -26.18 23.96 7.05
N SER A 437 -26.79 23.97 5.87
CA SER A 437 -26.64 22.89 4.89
C SER A 437 -25.24 22.90 4.25
N ARG A 438 -24.66 21.71 4.07
CA ARG A 438 -23.33 21.49 3.48
C ARG A 438 -23.12 22.26 2.18
N GLY A 439 -24.08 22.16 1.26
CA GLY A 439 -23.98 22.82 -0.05
C GLY A 439 -23.89 24.34 0.07
N ARG A 440 -24.72 24.94 0.94
CA ARG A 440 -24.74 26.39 1.15
C ARG A 440 -23.48 26.89 1.84
N THR A 441 -23.03 26.21 2.89
CA THR A 441 -21.81 26.58 3.62
C THR A 441 -20.56 26.45 2.76
N VAL A 442 -20.45 25.39 1.95
CA VAL A 442 -19.31 25.21 1.03
C VAL A 442 -19.31 26.27 -0.08
N ALA A 443 -20.47 26.60 -0.64
CA ALA A 443 -20.60 27.69 -1.59
C ALA A 443 -20.15 29.03 -0.99
N ALA A 444 -20.48 29.26 0.29
CA ALA A 444 -20.09 30.47 1.01
C ALA A 444 -18.57 30.56 1.21
N TYR A 445 -17.92 29.48 1.65
CA TYR A 445 -16.46 29.43 1.74
C TYR A 445 -15.77 29.61 0.38
N TYR A 446 -16.34 29.10 -0.71
CA TYR A 446 -15.80 29.35 -2.04
C TYR A 446 -15.88 30.83 -2.40
N GLN A 447 -17.03 31.48 -2.14
CA GLN A 447 -17.23 32.90 -2.41
C GLN A 447 -16.32 33.80 -1.56
N ASP A 448 -16.07 33.44 -0.30
CA ASP A 448 -15.14 34.16 0.58
C ASP A 448 -13.73 34.17 -0.02
N VAL A 449 -13.23 33.02 -0.49
CA VAL A 449 -11.89 32.93 -1.09
C VAL A 449 -11.82 33.65 -2.44
N LEU A 450 -12.91 33.69 -3.22
CA LEU A 450 -12.98 34.53 -4.42
C LEU A 450 -12.86 36.02 -4.08
N ASN A 451 -13.58 36.46 -3.05
CA ASN A 451 -13.57 37.85 -2.59
C ASN A 451 -12.19 38.24 -2.03
N GLU A 452 -11.57 37.38 -1.22
CA GLU A 452 -10.20 37.56 -0.71
C GLU A 452 -9.17 37.73 -1.84
N LYS A 453 -9.34 36.98 -2.94
CA LYS A 453 -8.45 37.04 -4.11
C LYS A 453 -8.83 38.10 -5.14
N GLY A 454 -9.93 38.85 -4.92
CA GLY A 454 -10.43 39.87 -5.85
C GLY A 454 -10.90 39.32 -7.21
N ILE A 455 -11.32 38.05 -7.26
CA ILE A 455 -11.74 37.39 -8.51
C ILE A 455 -13.23 37.66 -8.73
N THR A 456 -13.56 38.45 -9.75
CA THR A 456 -14.96 38.78 -10.13
C THR A 456 -15.48 37.97 -11.33
N THR A 457 -14.64 37.12 -11.92
CA THR A 457 -14.96 36.32 -13.11
C THR A 457 -15.81 35.09 -12.82
N SER A 458 -15.89 34.66 -11.56
CA SER A 458 -16.60 33.46 -11.13
C SER A 458 -17.51 33.76 -9.94
N LYS A 459 -18.67 33.10 -9.88
CA LYS A 459 -19.66 33.23 -8.79
C LYS A 459 -20.07 31.86 -8.26
N ALA A 460 -20.16 31.72 -6.94
CA ALA A 460 -20.72 30.55 -6.29
C ALA A 460 -22.23 30.65 -6.10
N LEU A 461 -22.93 29.56 -6.41
CA LEU A 461 -24.36 29.36 -6.18
C LEU A 461 -24.58 28.03 -5.46
N TYR A 462 -25.74 27.86 -4.82
CA TYR A 462 -26.14 26.55 -4.28
C TYR A 462 -27.47 26.09 -4.87
N LEU A 463 -27.62 24.77 -5.09
CA LEU A 463 -28.87 24.20 -5.59
C LEU A 463 -29.92 24.15 -4.48
N GLU A 464 -31.02 24.88 -4.66
CA GLU A 464 -32.15 24.87 -3.72
C GLU A 464 -32.80 23.49 -3.66
N GLY A 465 -33.15 23.03 -2.44
CA GLY A 465 -33.70 21.69 -2.22
C GLY A 465 -32.69 20.54 -2.34
N GLY A 466 -31.47 20.80 -2.81
CA GLY A 466 -30.41 19.79 -2.98
C GLY A 466 -30.78 18.68 -3.96
N ILE A 467 -30.10 17.54 -3.85
CA ILE A 467 -30.35 16.38 -4.73
C ILE A 467 -31.73 15.75 -4.50
N LYS A 468 -32.29 15.81 -3.28
CA LYS A 468 -33.63 15.29 -2.99
C LYS A 468 -34.71 16.00 -3.81
N GLY A 469 -34.68 17.34 -3.81
CA GLY A 469 -35.61 18.13 -4.63
C GLY A 469 -35.39 17.94 -6.13
N TRP A 470 -34.16 17.63 -6.55
CA TRP A 470 -33.86 17.28 -7.95
C TRP A 470 -34.46 15.93 -8.35
N ILE A 471 -34.27 14.90 -7.51
CA ILE A 471 -34.80 13.55 -7.75
C ILE A 471 -36.32 13.56 -7.77
N GLU A 472 -36.98 14.25 -6.83
CA GLU A 472 -38.45 14.35 -6.79
C GLU A 472 -39.05 14.86 -8.11
N LYS A 473 -38.33 15.70 -8.85
CA LYS A 473 -38.79 16.29 -10.12
C LYS A 473 -38.32 15.55 -11.37
N TYR A 474 -37.12 14.94 -11.35
CA TYR A 474 -36.45 14.48 -12.57
C TYR A 474 -35.96 13.03 -12.52
N LYS A 475 -36.40 12.21 -11.55
CA LYS A 475 -35.99 10.79 -11.40
C LYS A 475 -36.19 9.94 -12.66
N ASP A 476 -37.23 10.22 -13.44
CA ASP A 476 -37.60 9.43 -14.63
C ASP A 476 -36.96 9.96 -15.93
N ASP A 477 -36.21 11.07 -15.86
CA ASP A 477 -35.53 11.69 -17.00
C ASP A 477 -34.03 11.32 -16.99
N GLY A 478 -33.68 10.28 -17.75
CA GLY A 478 -32.30 9.78 -17.84
C GLY A 478 -31.28 10.78 -18.42
N SER A 479 -31.72 11.90 -18.97
CA SER A 479 -30.85 13.00 -19.40
C SER A 479 -30.49 13.97 -18.27
N LEU A 480 -31.25 13.97 -17.17
CA LEU A 480 -31.13 14.89 -16.04
C LEU A 480 -30.75 14.21 -14.72
N ALA A 481 -30.97 12.90 -14.59
CA ALA A 481 -30.59 12.12 -13.42
C ALA A 481 -29.91 10.81 -13.84
N ILE A 482 -28.64 10.65 -13.47
CA ILE A 482 -27.90 9.41 -13.68
C ILE A 482 -28.05 8.55 -12.45
N LYS A 483 -28.49 7.30 -12.59
CA LYS A 483 -28.46 6.33 -11.51
C LYS A 483 -27.02 5.86 -11.28
N LEU A 484 -26.48 6.07 -10.08
CA LEU A 484 -25.12 5.69 -9.68
C LEU A 484 -24.99 4.18 -9.44
#